data_AF-A0A124F4J5-F1
#
_entry.id   AF-A0A124F4J5-F1
#
_cell.length_a   1.000
_cell.length_b   1.000
_cell.length_c   1.000
_cell.angle_alpha   90.00
_cell.angle_beta   90.00
_cell.angle_gamma   90.00
#
_symmetry.space_group_name_H-M   'P 1'
#
loop_
_entity.id
_entity.type
_entity.pdbx_description
1 polymer ?
#
loop_
_entity_poly.entity_id
_entity_poly.type
_entity_poly.pdbx_seq_one_letter_code
_entity_poly.pdbx_strand_id
1 'polypeptide(L)' 'MAALNKTDFTLEERAFRAAKKLLQKYQNPHNLKLEENSNLEDSYTILITLLYTEELKEEEQLEILAIIDEMKLLDGNR' A
#
# COMPACT_ATOMS: atom_id res chain seq x y z
N MET A 1 27.68 -12.94 3.71
CA MET A 1 26.32 -13.46 3.52
C MET A 1 25.50 -13.01 4.72
N ALA A 2 24.97 -11.77 4.66
CA ALA A 2 24.16 -11.24 5.74
C ALA A 2 22.86 -12.03 5.82
N ALA A 3 22.48 -12.42 7.03
CA ALA A 3 21.24 -13.10 7.32
C ALA A 3 20.07 -12.21 6.86
N LEU A 4 19.46 -12.55 5.72
CA LEU A 4 18.16 -12.05 5.29
C LEU A 4 17.15 -12.47 6.36
N ASN A 5 16.89 -11.56 7.30
CA ASN A 5 15.88 -11.70 8.31
C ASN A 5 14.52 -11.81 7.62
N LYS A 6 14.06 -13.06 7.47
CA LYS A 6 12.68 -13.54 7.51
C LYS A 6 11.64 -12.43 7.74
N THR A 7 11.23 -11.75 6.66
CA THR A 7 9.86 -11.38 6.27
C THR A 7 9.95 -10.34 5.16
N ASP A 8 10.48 -10.72 3.99
CA ASP A 8 10.24 -9.92 2.78
C ASP A 8 8.81 -10.23 2.34
N PHE A 9 7.85 -9.49 2.89
CA PHE A 9 6.47 -9.54 2.43
C PHE A 9 6.44 -9.16 0.94
N THR A 10 5.65 -9.87 0.15
CA THR A 10 5.51 -9.54 -1.28
C THR A 10 4.98 -8.10 -1.41
N LEU A 11 5.20 -7.45 -2.56
CA LEU A 11 4.65 -6.11 -2.80
C LEU A 11 3.13 -6.07 -2.57
N GLU A 12 2.42 -7.12 -2.98
CA GLU A 12 0.99 -7.29 -2.76
C GLU A 12 0.63 -7.34 -1.27
N GLU A 13 1.33 -8.13 -0.47
CA GLU A 13 1.10 -8.18 0.98
C GLU A 13 1.39 -6.85 1.68
N ARG A 14 2.44 -6.13 1.24
CA ARG A 14 2.77 -4.80 1.76
C ARG A 14 1.69 -3.78 1.40
N ALA A 15 1.28 -3.74 0.13
CA ALA A 15 0.21 -2.86 -0.34
C ALA A 15 -1.10 -3.12 0.42
N PHE A 16 -1.49 -4.38 0.54
CA PHE A 16 -2.70 -4.78 1.25
C PHE A 16 -2.66 -4.37 2.73
N ARG A 17 -1.56 -4.66 3.42
CA ARG A 17 -1.42 -4.32 4.85
C ARG A 17 -1.40 -2.82 5.09
N ALA A 18 -0.69 -2.06 4.25
CA ALA A 18 -0.68 -0.61 4.31
C ALA A 18 -2.09 -0.04 4.10
N ALA A 19 -2.80 -0.52 3.07
CA ALA A 19 -4.15 -0.08 2.75
C ALA A 19 -5.10 -0.37 3.91
N LYS A 20 -5.07 -1.60 4.45
CA LYS A 20 -5.88 -2.02 5.59
C LYS A 20 -5.62 -1.16 6.83
N LYS A 21 -4.35 -0.91 7.15
CA LYS A 21 -3.93 -0.11 8.31
C LYS A 21 -4.39 1.33 8.17
N LEU A 22 -4.22 1.95 7.01
CA LEU A 22 -4.63 3.33 6.77
C LEU A 22 -6.15 3.49 6.76
N LEU A 23 -6.89 2.57 6.13
CA LEU A 23 -8.35 2.57 6.17
C LEU A 23 -8.88 2.48 7.61
N GLN A 24 -8.27 1.64 8.45
CA GLN A 24 -8.64 1.55 9.87
C GLN A 24 -8.29 2.82 10.64
N LYS A 25 -7.11 3.42 10.38
CA LYS A 25 -6.62 4.61 11.08
C LYS A 25 -7.45 5.86 10.76
N TYR A 26 -7.77 6.06 9.48
CA TYR A 26 -8.47 7.23 8.99
C TYR A 26 -10.00 7.05 8.94
N GLN A 27 -10.51 5.95 9.52
CA GLN A 27 -11.96 5.62 9.55
C GLN A 27 -12.64 5.57 8.18
N ASN A 28 -11.87 5.25 7.13
CA ASN A 28 -12.38 5.03 5.78
C ASN A 28 -13.41 6.09 5.31
N PRO A 29 -13.01 7.37 5.17
CA PRO A 29 -13.94 8.46 4.92
C PRO A 29 -14.60 8.38 3.54
N HIS A 30 -14.05 7.57 2.64
CA HIS A 30 -14.54 7.35 1.28
C HIS A 30 -15.28 6.03 1.08
N ASN A 31 -15.55 5.28 2.16
CA ASN A 31 -16.19 3.97 2.10
C ASN A 31 -15.50 3.01 1.10
N LEU A 32 -14.17 3.09 1.02
CA LEU A 32 -13.31 2.24 0.19
C LEU A 32 -13.38 0.81 0.71
N LYS A 33 -13.65 -0.15 -0.17
CA LYS A 33 -13.74 -1.57 0.20
C LYS A 33 -12.42 -2.25 -0.11
N LEU A 34 -11.75 -2.72 0.92
CA LEU A 34 -10.61 -3.63 0.82
C LEU A 34 -11.08 -5.02 1.28
N GLU A 35 -11.22 -5.95 0.35
CA GLU A 35 -11.63 -7.34 0.62
C GLU A 35 -10.40 -8.19 0.93
N GLU A 36 -10.52 -9.28 1.69
CA GLU A 36 -9.34 -10.10 2.06
C GLU A 36 -8.65 -10.79 0.87
N ASN A 37 -9.35 -10.89 -0.26
CA ASN A 37 -8.89 -11.37 -1.55
C ASN A 37 -8.61 -10.24 -2.56
N SER A 38 -8.56 -8.98 -2.09
CA SER A 38 -8.19 -7.84 -2.92
C SER A 38 -6.80 -8.07 -3.50
N ASN A 39 -6.68 -7.83 -4.80
CA ASN A 39 -5.41 -7.96 -5.49
C ASN A 39 -4.50 -6.74 -5.22
N LEU A 40 -3.29 -6.79 -5.75
CA LEU A 40 -2.33 -5.69 -5.66
C LEU A 40 -2.92 -4.36 -6.19
N GLU A 41 -3.67 -4.38 -7.30
CA GLU A 41 -4.21 -3.19 -7.96
C GLU A 41 -5.33 -2.51 -7.15
N ASP A 42 -6.19 -3.29 -6.48
CA ASP A 42 -7.21 -2.79 -5.56
C ASP A 42 -6.57 -2.10 -4.36
N SER A 43 -5.60 -2.79 -3.74
CA SER A 43 -4.84 -2.26 -2.60
C SER A 43 -4.13 -0.96 -3.01
N TYR A 44 -3.55 -0.95 -4.19
CA TYR A 44 -2.85 0.18 -4.75
C TYR A 44 -3.75 1.39 -5.01
N THR A 45 -4.91 1.16 -5.62
CA THR A 45 -5.91 2.21 -5.88
C THR A 45 -6.35 2.87 -4.58
N ILE A 46 -6.52 2.09 -3.52
CA ILE A 46 -6.85 2.60 -2.18
C ILE A 46 -5.70 3.45 -1.62
N LEU A 47 -4.45 2.98 -1.72
CA LEU A 47 -3.29 3.75 -1.23
C LEU A 47 -3.15 5.09 -1.96
N ILE A 48 -3.31 5.10 -3.28
CA ILE A 48 -3.32 6.34 -4.08
C ILE A 48 -4.46 7.25 -3.62
N THR A 49 -5.67 6.71 -3.49
CA THR A 49 -6.83 7.51 -3.07
C THR A 49 -6.55 8.18 -1.73
N LEU A 50 -6.12 7.41 -0.74
CA LEU A 50 -5.78 7.93 0.59
C LEU A 50 -4.65 8.96 0.55
N LEU A 51 -3.66 8.80 -0.34
CA LEU A 51 -2.57 9.77 -0.51
C LEU A 51 -3.07 11.15 -0.98
N TYR A 52 -4.12 11.19 -1.80
CA TYR A 52 -4.67 12.44 -2.35
C TYR A 52 -5.86 12.99 -1.58
N THR A 53 -6.53 12.17 -0.76
CA THR A 53 -7.72 12.61 -0.01
C THR A 53 -7.44 12.87 1.46
N GLU A 54 -6.49 12.17 2.08
CA GLU A 54 -6.20 12.29 3.50
C GLU A 54 -4.95 13.14 3.78
N GLU A 55 -4.98 13.87 4.90
CA GLU A 55 -3.77 14.44 5.49
C GLU A 55 -2.94 13.35 6.19
N LEU A 56 -2.27 12.54 5.37
CA LEU A 56 -1.35 11.51 5.82
C LEU A 56 -0.11 12.14 6.46
N LYS A 57 0.45 11.48 7.48
CA LYS A 57 1.76 11.88 8.02
C LYS A 57 2.86 11.59 6.99
N GLU A 58 3.95 12.33 7.05
CA GLU A 58 5.11 12.16 6.15
C GLU A 58 5.59 10.70 6.10
N GLU A 59 5.71 10.02 7.23
CA GLU A 59 6.10 8.60 7.29
C GLU A 59 5.14 7.67 6.52
N GLU A 60 3.83 7.97 6.56
CA GLU A 60 2.80 7.18 5.88
C GLU A 60 2.79 7.48 4.39
N GLN A 61 3.00 8.75 4.01
CA GLN A 61 3.18 9.14 2.62
C GLN A 61 4.41 8.45 2.00
N LEU A 62 5.52 8.42 2.74
CA LEU A 62 6.74 7.74 2.29
C LEU A 62 6.53 6.23 2.13
N GLU A 63 5.81 5.58 3.05
CA GLU A 63 5.45 4.15 2.94
C GLU A 63 4.61 3.87 1.68
N ILE A 64 3.62 4.72 1.40
CA ILE A 64 2.79 4.63 0.18
C ILE A 64 3.62 4.85 -1.09
N LEU A 65 4.45 5.89 -1.10
CA LEU A 65 5.29 6.22 -2.26
C LEU A 65 6.28 5.10 -2.58
N ALA A 66 6.87 4.47 -1.57
CA ALA A 66 7.76 3.33 -1.77
C ALA A 66 7.04 2.15 -2.46
N ILE A 67 5.79 1.86 -2.05
CA ILE A 67 4.95 0.82 -2.68
C ILE A 67 4.58 1.22 -4.12
N ILE A 68 4.25 2.50 -4.36
CA ILE A 68 3.96 3.06 -5.68
C ILE A 68 5.14 2.94 -6.63
N ASP A 69 6.33 3.32 -6.19
CA ASP A 69 7.51 3.29 -7.04
C ASP A 69 7.89 1.85 -7.39
N GLU A 70 7.76 0.91 -6.45
CA GLU A 70 8.01 -0.50 -6.73
C GLU A 70 6.97 -1.10 -7.70
N MET A 71 5.70 -0.71 -7.60
CA MET A 71 4.68 -1.14 -8.55
C MET A 71 4.93 -0.60 -9.96
N LYS A 72 5.31 0.67 -10.09
CA LYS A 72 5.69 1.27 -11.38
C LYS A 72 6.89 0.57 -12.01
N LEU A 73 7.86 0.13 -11.21
CA LEU A 73 9.02 -0.63 -11.70
C LEU A 73 8.63 -2.01 -12.23
N LEU A 74 7.62 -2.66 -11.63
CA LEU A 74 7.09 -3.93 -12.14
C LEU A 74 6.29 -3.72 -13.43
N ASP A 75 5.49 -2.66 -13.51
CA ASP A 75 4.64 -2.36 -14.67
C ASP A 75 5.45 -1.84 -15.87
N GLY A 76 6.48 -1.03 -15.63
CA GLY A 76 7.41 -0.56 -16.67
C GLY A 76 8.35 -1.63 -17.23
N ASN A 77 8.39 -2.81 -16.61
CA ASN A 77 9.14 -3.99 -17.09
C ASN A 77 8.23 -5.04 -17.78
N ARG A 78 6.94 -4.74 -17.98
CA ARG A 78 6.01 -5.54 -18.80
C ARG A 78 5.96 -5.03 -20.24
#